data_AF-A0A180EWA0-F1
#
_entry.id   AF-A0A180EWA0-F1
#
_cell.length_a   1.000
_cell.length_b   1.000
_cell.length_c   1.000
_cell.angle_alpha   90.00
_cell.angle_beta   90.00
_cell.angle_gamma   90.00
#
_symmetry.space_group_name_H-M   'P 1'
#
loop_
_entity.id
_entity.type
_entity.pdbx_description
1 polymer ?
#
loop_
_entity_poly.entity_id
_entity_poly.type
_entity_poly.pdbx_seq_one_letter_code
_entity_poly.pdbx_strand_id
1 'polypeptide(L)'
;MSKLVVKDNALMNASYNLDLVEQRLILLAIVEARESGKGINANDPLTVHAESYINQFGVARQTAYQALKDACDDLFARQFSYQEINERGNTENVRSRWVSEVRYVDAEATVKLIFAPIVIPLITRLEERFTQYEMKQISELSTGYAIRLYELLICWRTTGKTPIIELADFRQKMGVLDAEYQRMYDLKKYVLEPSLKQINEHTDITASYEQHKKGRTITGFSFKFKQKKKTGTETPKNSDFSDSKQKPVEIPDEVVKQPKNANMDVLEHRKSKITGLIMSNGLADRFKRGDESVMDMMKRIKEEITTDATADQWQSKLEEFGVVF
;
A
#
# COMPACT_ATOMS: atom_id res chain seq x y z
N MET A 1 23.21 17.07 5.93
CA MET A 1 21.82 16.62 6.19
C MET A 1 21.55 15.28 5.50
N SER A 2 21.99 14.17 6.10
CA SER A 2 21.89 12.80 5.55
C SER A 2 21.37 11.77 6.58
N LYS A 3 21.00 12.24 7.77
CA LYS A 3 20.81 11.44 9.00
C LYS A 3 19.53 10.59 8.97
N LEU A 4 18.44 11.17 8.45
CA LEU A 4 17.14 10.49 8.32
C LEU A 4 17.20 9.33 7.31
N VAL A 5 18.00 9.49 6.25
CA VAL A 5 18.10 8.53 5.13
C VAL A 5 18.75 7.22 5.56
N VAL A 6 19.76 7.26 6.45
CA VAL A 6 20.47 6.05 6.91
C VAL A 6 19.58 5.18 7.80
N LYS A 7 18.85 5.80 8.73
CA LYS A 7 17.89 5.12 9.61
C LYS A 7 16.73 4.51 8.82
N ASP A 8 16.10 5.32 7.97
CA ASP A 8 14.98 4.86 7.13
C ASP A 8 15.43 3.71 6.23
N ASN A 9 16.61 3.80 5.59
CA ASN A 9 17.13 2.74 4.74
C ASN A 9 17.49 1.48 5.53
N ALA A 10 18.08 1.59 6.72
CA ALA A 10 18.44 0.43 7.52
C ALA A 10 17.21 -0.32 8.05
N LEU A 11 16.17 0.42 8.44
CA LEU A 11 14.92 -0.17 8.89
C LEU A 11 14.10 -0.73 7.73
N MET A 12 14.09 -0.06 6.58
CA MET A 12 13.56 -0.59 5.32
C MET A 12 14.28 -1.88 4.92
N ASN A 13 15.61 -1.90 4.86
CA ASN A 13 16.39 -3.10 4.54
C ASN A 13 16.15 -4.23 5.56
N ALA A 14 16.01 -3.89 6.85
CA ALA A 14 15.67 -4.86 7.87
C ALA A 14 14.24 -5.41 7.72
N SER A 15 13.29 -4.62 7.21
CA SER A 15 11.91 -5.04 6.96
C SER A 15 11.85 -6.04 5.81
N TYR A 16 12.81 -5.97 4.89
CA TYR A 16 12.87 -6.82 3.70
C TYR A 16 13.46 -8.21 3.97
N ASN A 17 14.10 -8.40 5.13
CA ASN A 17 14.61 -9.70 5.57
C ASN A 17 13.55 -10.53 6.32
N LEU A 18 12.35 -9.97 6.54
CA LEU A 18 11.21 -10.67 7.13
C LEU A 18 10.71 -11.76 6.19
N ASP A 19 10.28 -12.89 6.76
CA ASP A 19 9.62 -13.93 6.01
C ASP A 19 8.23 -13.49 5.53
N LEU A 20 7.60 -14.32 4.69
CA LEU A 20 6.28 -13.99 4.15
C LEU A 20 5.19 -13.87 5.22
N VAL A 21 5.20 -14.70 6.24
CA VAL A 21 4.17 -14.72 7.28
C VAL A 21 4.33 -13.53 8.21
N GLU A 22 5.56 -13.16 8.57
CA GLU A 22 5.93 -11.96 9.31
C GLU A 22 5.51 -10.69 8.56
N GLN A 23 5.78 -10.63 7.25
CA GLN A 23 5.31 -9.51 6.42
C GLN A 23 3.78 -9.42 6.41
N ARG A 24 3.09 -10.55 6.22
CA ARG A 24 1.62 -10.60 6.23
C ARG A 24 1.04 -10.26 7.60
N LEU A 25 1.69 -10.66 8.68
CA LEU A 25 1.32 -10.31 10.05
C LEU A 25 1.39 -8.79 10.27
N ILE A 26 2.47 -8.14 9.82
CA ILE A 26 2.61 -6.68 9.89
C ILE A 26 1.51 -6.00 9.08
N LEU A 27 1.23 -6.47 7.86
CA LEU A 27 0.17 -5.91 7.01
C LEU A 27 -1.21 -6.03 7.67
N LEU A 28 -1.53 -7.17 8.28
CA LEU A 28 -2.78 -7.35 9.03
C LEU A 28 -2.86 -6.42 10.24
N ALA A 29 -1.77 -6.25 10.98
CA ALA A 29 -1.72 -5.33 12.11
C ALA A 29 -1.96 -3.88 11.68
N ILE A 30 -1.44 -3.47 10.51
CA ILE A 30 -1.70 -2.16 9.91
C ILE A 30 -3.19 -2.00 9.54
N VAL A 31 -3.78 -3.01 8.92
CA VAL A 31 -5.20 -2.99 8.54
C VAL A 31 -6.09 -2.86 9.78
N GLU A 32 -5.82 -3.66 10.83
CA GLU A 32 -6.55 -3.60 12.09
C GLU A 32 -6.44 -2.21 12.76
N ALA A 33 -5.23 -1.64 12.80
CA ALA A 33 -5.01 -0.31 13.40
C ALA A 33 -5.86 0.77 12.72
N ARG A 34 -5.99 0.68 11.39
CA ARG A 34 -6.80 1.57 10.57
C ARG A 34 -8.29 1.38 10.80
N GLU A 35 -8.76 0.14 10.78
CA GLU A 35 -10.19 -0.19 10.92
C GLU A 35 -10.72 0.09 12.33
N SER A 36 -9.88 -0.14 13.35
CA SER A 36 -10.22 0.15 14.75
C SER A 36 -10.14 1.63 15.11
N GLY A 37 -9.50 2.47 14.29
CA GLY A 37 -9.31 3.90 14.53
C GLY A 37 -8.40 4.23 15.73
N LYS A 38 -7.74 3.24 16.33
CA LYS A 38 -6.84 3.41 17.48
C LYS A 38 -5.47 3.97 17.08
N GLY A 39 -5.12 3.86 15.79
CA GLY A 39 -3.79 4.18 15.29
C GLY A 39 -2.73 3.21 15.82
N ILE A 40 -1.46 3.52 15.55
CA ILE A 40 -0.32 2.68 15.90
C ILE A 40 0.53 3.42 16.93
N ASN A 41 0.71 2.82 18.12
CA ASN A 41 1.54 3.38 19.18
C ASN A 41 2.35 2.30 19.93
N ALA A 42 3.22 2.73 20.83
CA ALA A 42 4.18 1.85 21.52
C ALA A 42 3.62 1.16 22.79
N ASN A 43 2.34 1.37 23.11
CA ASN A 43 1.74 0.91 24.36
C ASN A 43 0.52 0.02 24.12
N ASP A 44 -0.22 0.27 23.03
CA ASP A 44 -1.46 -0.44 22.74
C ASP A 44 -1.21 -1.64 21.81
N PRO A 45 -1.62 -2.85 22.22
CA PRO A 45 -1.46 -4.04 21.40
C PRO A 45 -2.44 -4.05 20.21
N LEU A 46 -1.90 -4.30 19.02
CA LEU A 46 -2.67 -4.58 17.82
C LEU A 46 -3.06 -6.05 17.80
N THR A 47 -4.33 -6.35 17.57
CA THR A 47 -4.87 -7.72 17.61
C THR A 47 -5.05 -8.24 16.18
N VAL A 48 -4.46 -9.39 15.88
CA VAL A 48 -4.63 -10.06 14.58
C VAL A 48 -5.32 -11.39 14.80
N HIS A 49 -6.47 -11.55 14.15
CA HIS A 49 -7.25 -12.78 14.17
C HIS A 49 -6.74 -13.75 13.10
N ALA A 50 -6.64 -15.04 13.43
CA ALA A 50 -6.35 -16.08 12.44
C ALA A 50 -7.37 -16.09 11.29
N GLU A 51 -8.63 -15.74 11.58
CA GLU A 51 -9.68 -15.58 10.58
C GLU A 51 -9.36 -14.49 9.55
N SER A 52 -8.85 -13.33 9.97
CA SER A 52 -8.42 -12.27 9.06
C SER A 52 -7.29 -12.75 8.13
N TYR A 53 -6.36 -13.57 8.66
CA TYR A 53 -5.29 -14.16 7.86
C TYR A 53 -5.79 -15.17 6.83
N ILE A 54 -6.75 -16.02 7.20
CA ILE A 54 -7.40 -16.97 6.29
C ILE A 54 -8.15 -16.22 5.18
N ASN A 55 -8.97 -15.24 5.55
CA ASN A 55 -9.84 -14.53 4.61
C ASN A 55 -9.04 -13.65 3.65
N GLN A 56 -7.99 -12.98 4.13
CA GLN A 56 -7.20 -12.07 3.31
C GLN A 56 -6.26 -12.82 2.36
N PHE A 57 -5.61 -13.90 2.81
CA PHE A 57 -4.52 -14.56 2.08
C PHE A 57 -4.85 -15.99 1.62
N GLY A 58 -6.06 -16.50 1.86
CA GLY A 58 -6.51 -17.81 1.40
C GLY A 58 -5.77 -19.00 2.04
N VAL A 59 -5.28 -18.85 3.27
CA VAL A 59 -4.48 -19.88 3.96
C VAL A 59 -5.37 -20.97 4.56
N ALA A 60 -4.86 -22.21 4.62
CA ALA A 60 -5.57 -23.32 5.24
C ALA A 60 -5.89 -23.03 6.72
N ARG A 61 -7.17 -23.21 7.08
CA ARG A 61 -7.70 -22.89 8.42
C ARG A 61 -6.96 -23.61 9.55
N GLN A 62 -6.54 -24.86 9.33
CA GLN A 62 -5.90 -25.65 10.39
C GLN A 62 -4.51 -25.12 10.78
N THR A 63 -3.79 -24.50 9.84
CA THR A 63 -2.40 -24.07 10.04
C THR A 63 -2.25 -22.55 10.24
N ALA A 64 -3.30 -21.78 9.94
CA ALA A 64 -3.28 -20.32 9.99
C ALA A 64 -2.86 -19.76 11.35
N TYR A 65 -3.45 -20.27 12.44
CA TYR A 65 -3.12 -19.78 13.79
C TYR A 65 -1.68 -20.09 14.17
N GLN A 66 -1.23 -21.34 13.93
CA GLN A 66 0.14 -21.73 14.25
C GLN A 66 1.16 -20.91 13.44
N ALA A 67 0.90 -20.67 12.16
CA ALA A 67 1.75 -19.84 11.32
C ALA A 67 1.86 -18.40 11.87
N LEU A 68 0.76 -17.79 12.32
CA LEU A 68 0.81 -16.46 12.95
C LEU A 68 1.57 -16.47 14.27
N LYS A 69 1.41 -17.53 15.08
CA LYS A 69 2.12 -17.69 16.35
C LYS A 69 3.62 -17.80 16.13
N ASP A 70 4.05 -18.66 15.22
CA ASP A 70 5.46 -18.84 14.85
C ASP A 70 6.04 -17.52 14.30
N ALA A 71 5.30 -16.84 13.42
CA ALA A 71 5.73 -15.55 12.86
C ALA A 71 5.85 -14.44 13.92
N CYS A 72 5.01 -14.43 14.95
CA CYS A 72 5.16 -13.50 16.07
C CYS A 72 6.44 -13.78 16.88
N ASP A 73 6.75 -15.05 17.14
CA ASP A 73 7.97 -15.44 17.87
C ASP A 73 9.22 -15.08 17.06
N ASP A 74 9.21 -15.36 15.75
CA ASP A 74 10.28 -14.98 14.83
C ASP A 74 10.44 -13.45 14.79
N LEU A 75 9.34 -12.70 14.62
CA LEU A 75 9.36 -11.24 14.56
C LEU A 75 9.88 -10.63 15.88
N PHE A 76 9.56 -11.24 17.03
CA PHE A 76 10.06 -10.82 18.34
C PHE A 76 11.56 -11.07 18.51
N ALA A 77 12.07 -12.18 17.95
CA ALA A 77 13.50 -12.50 17.94
C ALA A 77 14.29 -11.58 17.00
N ARG A 78 13.64 -10.97 16.00
CA ARG A 78 14.31 -10.11 15.04
C ARG A 78 14.76 -8.78 15.62
N GLN A 79 15.99 -8.45 15.29
CA GLN A 79 16.64 -7.19 15.62
C GLN A 79 17.29 -6.62 14.38
N PHE A 80 17.43 -5.30 14.36
CA PHE A 80 18.18 -4.58 13.35
C PHE A 80 19.12 -3.59 14.03
N SER A 81 20.13 -3.17 13.28
CA SER A 81 21.09 -2.17 13.75
C SER A 81 21.30 -1.13 12.68
N TYR A 82 21.50 0.11 13.11
CA TYR A 82 21.77 1.24 12.22
C TYR A 82 22.69 2.23 12.91
N GLN A 83 23.26 3.13 12.12
CA GLN A 83 24.12 4.20 12.63
C GLN A 83 23.40 5.54 12.55
N GLU A 84 23.45 6.29 13.64
CA GLU A 84 23.07 7.69 13.69
C GLU A 84 24.27 8.53 14.14
N ILE A 85 24.22 9.83 13.90
CA ILE A 85 25.23 10.74 14.46
C ILE A 85 24.65 11.28 15.78
N ASN A 86 25.40 11.39 16.86
CA ASN A 86 24.86 12.02 18.08
C ASN A 86 24.95 13.55 17.99
N GLU A 87 24.50 14.26 19.03
CA GLU A 87 24.55 15.74 19.09
C GLU A 87 25.99 16.29 18.98
N ARG A 88 26.99 15.47 19.31
CA ARG A 88 28.42 15.83 19.29
C ARG A 88 29.11 15.51 17.97
N GLY A 89 28.38 15.01 16.97
CA GLY A 89 28.96 14.67 15.67
C GLY A 89 29.60 13.28 15.58
N ASN A 90 29.50 12.46 16.62
CA ASN A 90 30.08 11.11 16.63
C ASN A 90 29.07 10.06 16.13
N THR A 91 29.57 8.98 15.54
CA THR A 91 28.75 7.82 15.15
C THR A 91 28.26 7.05 16.37
N GLU A 92 26.95 6.87 16.45
CA GLU A 92 26.23 6.06 17.43
C GLU A 92 25.67 4.81 16.74
N ASN A 93 25.99 3.63 17.30
CA ASN A 93 25.46 2.37 16.81
C ASN A 93 24.20 2.02 17.61
N VAL A 94 23.05 2.08 16.97
CA VAL A 94 21.77 1.77 17.57
C VAL A 94 21.37 0.35 17.19
N ARG A 95 20.79 -0.37 18.16
CA ARG A 95 20.20 -1.69 17.96
C ARG A 95 18.79 -1.68 18.50
N SER A 96 17.84 -2.18 17.73
CA SER A 96 16.44 -2.22 18.13
C SER A 96 15.73 -3.46 17.61
N ARG A 97 14.55 -3.74 18.17
CA ARG A 97 13.67 -4.85 17.79
C ARG A 97 12.55 -4.37 16.88
N TRP A 98 11.89 -5.31 16.21
CA TRP A 98 10.68 -5.05 15.43
C TRP A 98 9.46 -4.80 16.32
N VAL A 99 9.24 -5.71 17.26
CA VAL A 99 8.15 -5.65 18.23
C VAL A 99 8.75 -5.64 19.64
N SER A 100 8.19 -4.81 20.51
CA SER A 100 8.54 -4.77 21.93
C SER A 100 7.84 -5.88 22.71
N GLU A 101 6.70 -6.37 22.20
CA GLU A 101 5.87 -7.34 22.89
C GLU A 101 5.03 -8.16 21.90
N VAL A 102 4.85 -9.45 22.21
CA VAL A 102 3.92 -10.36 21.54
C VAL A 102 3.09 -11.11 22.58
N ARG A 103 1.81 -11.36 22.29
CA ARG A 103 0.91 -12.17 23.12
C ARG A 103 0.07 -13.11 22.26
N TYR A 104 -0.34 -14.22 22.85
CA TYR A 104 -1.18 -15.23 22.20
C TYR A 104 -2.40 -15.52 23.05
N VAL A 105 -3.56 -15.66 22.42
CA VAL A 105 -4.78 -16.14 23.08
C VAL A 105 -5.26 -17.36 22.31
N ASP A 106 -4.78 -18.55 22.73
CA ASP A 106 -5.06 -19.80 22.01
C ASP A 106 -6.58 -20.08 21.92
N ALA A 107 -7.35 -19.74 22.95
CA ALA A 107 -8.81 -19.92 22.99
C ALA A 107 -9.57 -19.05 21.96
N GLU A 108 -8.99 -17.92 21.55
CA GLU A 108 -9.59 -17.00 20.59
C GLU A 108 -8.94 -17.10 19.20
N ALA A 109 -7.88 -17.92 19.06
CA ALA A 109 -7.02 -17.97 17.89
C ALA A 109 -6.53 -16.56 17.46
N THR A 110 -6.14 -15.74 18.44
CA THR A 110 -5.62 -14.38 18.22
C THR A 110 -4.16 -14.26 18.64
N VAL A 111 -3.44 -13.43 17.90
CA VAL A 111 -2.11 -12.95 18.27
C VAL A 111 -2.17 -11.44 18.47
N LYS A 112 -1.36 -10.91 19.37
CA LYS A 112 -1.27 -9.48 19.66
C LYS A 112 0.17 -9.04 19.63
N LEU A 113 0.46 -7.87 19.08
CA LEU A 113 1.81 -7.33 19.01
C LEU A 113 1.84 -5.83 19.30
N ILE A 114 2.95 -5.37 19.87
CA ILE A 114 3.27 -3.95 20.06
C ILE A 114 4.55 -3.67 19.27
N PHE A 115 4.49 -2.72 18.35
CA PHE A 115 5.68 -2.30 17.60
C PHE A 115 6.65 -1.54 18.50
N ALA A 116 7.95 -1.75 18.28
CA ALA A 116 8.95 -0.96 18.97
C ALA A 116 8.81 0.53 18.57
N PRO A 117 9.05 1.49 19.49
CA PRO A 117 8.83 2.92 19.24
C PRO A 117 9.49 3.45 17.96
N ILE A 118 10.66 2.89 17.63
CA ILE A 118 11.46 3.30 16.47
C ILE A 118 10.84 2.87 15.13
N VAL A 119 10.00 1.83 15.15
CA VAL A 119 9.38 1.21 13.98
C VAL A 119 8.08 1.92 13.61
N ILE A 120 7.37 2.45 14.59
CA ILE A 120 6.05 3.10 14.43
C ILE A 120 6.03 4.16 13.32
N PRO A 121 6.96 5.15 13.25
CA PRO A 121 6.90 6.16 12.21
C PRO A 121 6.98 5.59 10.79
N LEU A 122 7.64 4.44 10.62
CA LEU A 122 7.69 3.78 9.32
C LEU A 122 6.42 3.02 9.03
N ILE A 123 5.88 2.30 10.00
CA ILE A 123 4.63 1.55 9.83
C ILE A 123 3.47 2.50 9.53
N THR A 124 3.40 3.66 10.21
CA THR A 124 2.40 4.70 9.89
C THR A 124 2.60 5.26 8.48
N ARG A 125 3.85 5.45 8.01
CA ARG A 125 4.10 5.84 6.60
C ARG A 125 3.73 4.75 5.60
N LEU A 126 3.89 3.47 5.96
CA LEU A 126 3.38 2.36 5.15
C LEU A 126 1.84 2.41 5.13
N GLU A 127 1.18 2.55 6.27
CA GLU A 127 -0.28 2.66 6.41
C GLU A 127 -0.86 3.77 5.53
N GLU A 128 -0.26 4.96 5.55
CA GLU A 128 -0.67 6.09 4.71
C GLU A 128 -0.57 5.80 3.21
N ARG A 129 0.40 4.97 2.82
CA ARG A 129 0.67 4.63 1.41
C ARG A 129 -0.14 3.43 0.93
N PHE A 130 -0.56 2.53 1.81
CA PHE A 130 -1.37 1.37 1.45
C PHE A 130 -2.86 1.67 1.59
N THR A 131 -3.51 1.77 0.44
CA THR A 131 -4.97 1.72 0.33
C THR A 131 -5.47 0.28 0.55
N GLN A 132 -6.72 0.12 1.01
CA GLN A 132 -7.37 -1.21 1.06
C GLN A 132 -7.30 -1.96 -0.28
N TYR A 133 -7.28 -1.21 -1.39
CA TYR A 133 -7.15 -1.74 -2.74
C TYR A 133 -5.77 -2.35 -3.02
N GLU A 134 -4.69 -1.81 -2.44
CA GLU A 134 -3.34 -2.37 -2.56
C GLU A 134 -3.16 -3.60 -1.66
N MET A 135 -3.86 -3.67 -0.53
CA MET A 135 -3.84 -4.85 0.36
C MET A 135 -4.40 -6.11 -0.31
N LYS A 136 -5.45 -5.97 -1.14
CA LYS A 136 -5.98 -7.10 -1.92
C LYS A 136 -4.96 -7.62 -2.95
N GLN A 137 -4.21 -6.72 -3.56
CA GLN A 137 -3.23 -7.12 -4.59
C GLN A 137 -2.01 -7.78 -3.97
N ILE A 138 -1.56 -7.26 -2.82
CA ILE A 138 -0.46 -7.84 -2.05
C ILE A 138 -0.84 -9.22 -1.54
N SER A 139 -2.11 -9.45 -1.19
CA SER A 139 -2.52 -10.74 -0.64
C SER A 139 -2.47 -11.90 -1.62
N GLU A 140 -2.57 -11.62 -2.92
CA GLU A 140 -2.38 -12.61 -3.98
C GLU A 140 -0.90 -12.90 -4.28
N LEU A 141 0.04 -12.11 -3.74
CA LEU A 141 1.47 -12.35 -3.88
C LEU A 141 1.97 -13.40 -2.88
N SER A 142 2.69 -14.38 -3.39
CA SER A 142 3.11 -15.59 -2.66
C SER A 142 4.56 -15.57 -2.18
N THR A 143 5.32 -14.51 -2.48
CA THR A 143 6.72 -14.38 -2.07
C THR A 143 7.00 -12.98 -1.55
N GLY A 144 7.84 -12.87 -0.51
CA GLY A 144 8.23 -11.57 0.06
C GLY A 144 8.91 -10.66 -0.96
N TYR A 145 9.70 -11.22 -1.89
CA TYR A 145 10.27 -10.45 -3.00
C TYR A 145 9.22 -9.88 -3.96
N ALA A 146 8.14 -10.62 -4.26
CA ALA A 146 7.07 -10.12 -5.12
C ALA A 146 6.33 -8.95 -4.47
N ILE A 147 5.99 -9.10 -3.19
CA ILE A 147 5.42 -8.01 -2.38
C ILE A 147 6.35 -6.81 -2.47
N ARG A 148 7.64 -7.02 -2.18
CA ARG A 148 8.59 -5.94 -2.10
C ARG A 148 8.80 -5.19 -3.42
N LEU A 149 8.90 -5.92 -4.52
CA LEU A 149 9.01 -5.30 -5.83
C LEU A 149 7.75 -4.48 -6.15
N TYR A 150 6.56 -4.98 -5.81
CA TYR A 150 5.31 -4.23 -6.00
C TYR A 150 5.32 -2.91 -5.21
N GLU A 151 5.67 -2.94 -3.93
CA GLU A 151 5.78 -1.73 -3.09
C GLU A 151 6.76 -0.71 -3.67
N LEU A 152 7.90 -1.20 -4.18
CA LEU A 152 8.91 -0.35 -4.81
C LEU A 152 8.37 0.32 -6.08
N LEU A 153 7.59 -0.41 -6.90
CA LEU A 153 7.01 0.14 -8.13
C LEU A 153 5.87 1.12 -7.83
N ILE A 154 5.01 0.83 -6.86
CA ILE A 154 3.84 1.67 -6.56
C ILE A 154 4.22 3.05 -6.03
N CYS A 155 5.41 3.19 -5.41
CA CYS A 155 5.99 4.49 -5.08
C CYS A 155 6.17 5.42 -6.29
N TRP A 156 6.23 4.87 -7.51
CA TRP A 156 6.39 5.61 -8.76
C TRP A 156 5.12 5.59 -9.61
N ARG A 157 3.95 5.29 -9.02
CA ARG A 157 2.67 5.09 -9.73
C ARG A 157 2.30 6.24 -10.65
N THR A 158 2.57 7.48 -10.24
CA THR A 158 2.31 8.69 -11.03
C THR A 158 3.21 8.80 -12.26
N THR A 159 4.46 8.34 -12.15
CA THR A 159 5.46 8.43 -13.22
C THR A 159 5.42 7.22 -14.15
N GLY A 160 4.97 6.05 -13.66
CA GLY A 160 4.89 4.80 -14.41
C GLY A 160 6.25 4.16 -14.73
N LYS A 161 7.34 4.70 -14.17
CA LYS A 161 8.70 4.18 -14.34
C LYS A 161 9.58 4.57 -13.17
N THR A 162 10.59 3.75 -12.89
CA THR A 162 11.63 4.08 -11.91
C THR A 162 12.83 4.74 -12.60
N PRO A 163 13.66 5.50 -11.86
CA PRO A 163 15.02 5.78 -12.30
C PRO A 163 15.83 4.48 -12.41
N ILE A 164 17.06 4.58 -12.93
CA ILE A 164 18.01 3.47 -12.87
C ILE A 164 18.35 3.24 -11.39
N ILE A 165 18.07 2.04 -10.92
CA ILE A 165 18.43 1.55 -9.59
C ILE A 165 19.71 0.75 -9.77
N GLU A 166 20.79 1.20 -9.12
CA GLU A 166 22.07 0.50 -9.16
C GLU A 166 21.93 -0.90 -8.55
N LEU A 167 22.79 -1.83 -8.98
CA LEU A 167 22.67 -3.23 -8.58
C LEU A 167 22.75 -3.42 -7.06
N ALA A 168 23.65 -2.70 -6.39
CA ALA A 168 23.78 -2.77 -4.93
C ALA A 168 22.51 -2.26 -4.23
N ASP A 169 22.04 -1.08 -4.64
CA ASP A 169 20.79 -0.49 -4.14
C ASP A 169 19.58 -1.38 -4.38
N PHE A 170 19.50 -2.02 -5.56
CA PHE A 170 18.41 -2.92 -5.90
C PHE A 170 18.39 -4.13 -4.96
N ARG A 171 19.56 -4.76 -4.73
CA ARG A 171 19.67 -5.91 -3.82
C ARG A 171 19.24 -5.54 -2.40
N GLN A 172 19.71 -4.40 -1.90
CA GLN A 172 19.30 -3.89 -0.59
C GLN A 172 17.79 -3.63 -0.53
N LYS A 173 17.24 -2.90 -1.50
CA LYS A 173 15.80 -2.58 -1.57
C LYS A 173 14.91 -3.81 -1.73
N MET A 174 15.45 -4.92 -2.20
CA MET A 174 14.76 -6.20 -2.33
C MET A 174 14.95 -7.11 -1.11
N GLY A 175 15.77 -6.74 -0.11
CA GLY A 175 16.06 -7.61 1.03
C GLY A 175 16.91 -8.82 0.69
N VAL A 176 17.74 -8.72 -0.34
CA VAL A 176 18.66 -9.78 -0.72
C VAL A 176 19.95 -9.62 0.09
N LEU A 177 20.30 -10.62 0.89
CA LEU A 177 21.51 -10.56 1.71
C LEU A 177 22.78 -10.57 0.85
N ASP A 178 23.86 -10.03 1.42
CA ASP A 178 25.15 -9.91 0.74
C ASP A 178 25.76 -11.25 0.32
N ALA A 179 25.36 -12.37 0.93
CA ALA A 179 25.81 -13.72 0.59
C ALA A 179 24.86 -14.48 -0.36
N GLU A 180 23.62 -14.02 -0.52
CA GLU A 180 22.60 -14.72 -1.31
C GLU A 180 22.70 -14.38 -2.80
N TYR A 181 22.27 -15.29 -3.69
CA TYR A 181 22.12 -15.02 -5.14
C TYR A 181 23.26 -14.18 -5.76
N GLN A 182 24.51 -14.56 -5.47
CA GLN A 182 25.70 -13.80 -5.90
C GLN A 182 25.81 -13.70 -7.41
N ARG A 183 25.42 -14.77 -8.11
CA ARG A 183 25.40 -14.78 -9.57
C ARG A 183 24.18 -14.00 -10.04
N MET A 184 24.40 -13.14 -11.03
CA MET A 184 23.33 -12.39 -11.68
C MET A 184 22.20 -13.29 -12.22
N TYR A 185 22.55 -14.48 -12.69
CA TYR A 185 21.57 -15.48 -13.11
C TYR A 185 20.64 -15.88 -11.96
N ASP A 186 21.19 -16.19 -10.78
CA ASP A 186 20.40 -16.60 -9.62
C ASP A 186 19.53 -15.44 -9.10
N LEU A 187 20.07 -14.21 -9.07
CA LEU A 187 19.29 -13.03 -8.69
C LEU A 187 18.07 -12.86 -9.60
N LYS A 188 18.23 -13.07 -10.91
CA LYS A 188 17.10 -12.98 -11.84
C LYS A 188 16.10 -14.11 -11.65
N LYS A 189 16.61 -15.34 -11.61
CA LYS A 189 15.80 -16.56 -11.56
C LYS A 189 14.97 -16.68 -10.29
N TYR A 190 15.52 -16.29 -9.13
CA TYR A 190 14.88 -16.50 -7.83
C TYR A 190 14.22 -15.23 -7.28
N VAL A 191 14.69 -14.05 -7.67
CA VAL A 191 14.18 -12.78 -7.12
C VAL A 191 13.40 -12.00 -8.18
N LEU A 192 14.05 -11.56 -9.26
CA LEU A 192 13.46 -10.58 -10.18
C LEU A 192 12.31 -11.15 -11.03
N GLU A 193 12.55 -12.26 -11.73
CA GLU A 193 11.60 -12.81 -12.71
C GLU A 193 10.35 -13.41 -12.04
N PRO A 194 10.45 -14.19 -10.95
CA PRO A 194 9.26 -14.67 -10.23
C PRO A 194 8.43 -13.53 -9.65
N SER A 195 9.08 -12.47 -9.15
CA SER A 195 8.40 -11.30 -8.60
C SER A 195 7.62 -10.56 -9.69
N LEU A 196 8.25 -10.30 -10.84
CA LEU A 196 7.57 -9.65 -11.96
C LEU A 196 6.42 -10.49 -12.51
N LYS A 197 6.58 -11.81 -12.59
CA LYS A 197 5.52 -12.72 -13.03
C LYS A 197 4.29 -12.59 -12.12
N GLN A 198 4.48 -12.71 -10.82
CA GLN A 198 3.38 -12.60 -9.86
C GLN A 198 2.72 -11.23 -9.91
N ILE A 199 3.50 -10.14 -9.98
CA ILE A 199 2.96 -8.78 -10.13
C ILE A 199 2.08 -8.69 -11.39
N ASN A 200 2.58 -9.19 -12.51
CA ASN A 200 1.86 -9.16 -13.78
C ASN A 200 0.61 -10.03 -13.80
N GLU A 201 0.54 -11.08 -12.99
CA GLU A 201 -0.62 -11.98 -12.90
C GLU A 201 -1.67 -11.44 -11.92
N HIS A 202 -1.23 -10.99 -10.74
CA HIS A 202 -2.09 -10.81 -9.57
C HIS A 202 -2.35 -9.35 -9.16
N THR A 203 -1.64 -8.38 -9.76
CA THR A 203 -1.78 -6.97 -9.38
C THR A 203 -2.45 -6.13 -10.46
N ASP A 204 -2.73 -4.87 -10.13
CA ASP A 204 -3.33 -3.87 -11.00
C ASP A 204 -2.35 -3.26 -12.00
N ILE A 205 -1.09 -3.68 -12.00
CA ILE A 205 -0.08 -3.21 -12.95
C ILE A 205 0.45 -4.33 -13.83
N THR A 206 0.91 -3.94 -15.02
CA THR A 206 1.81 -4.75 -15.84
C THR A 206 3.15 -4.05 -15.88
N ALA A 207 4.17 -4.70 -15.35
CA ALA A 207 5.54 -4.22 -15.21
C ALA A 207 6.52 -5.03 -16.07
N SER A 208 7.53 -4.34 -16.57
CA SER A 208 8.70 -4.91 -17.22
C SER A 208 9.96 -4.19 -16.75
N TYR A 209 11.12 -4.83 -16.94
CA TYR A 209 12.41 -4.27 -16.54
C TYR A 209 13.34 -4.11 -17.73
N GLU A 210 14.21 -3.12 -17.63
CA GLU A 210 15.33 -2.87 -18.53
C GLU A 210 16.63 -3.07 -17.74
N GLN A 211 17.54 -3.87 -18.30
CA GLN A 211 18.85 -4.11 -17.70
C GLN A 211 19.87 -3.12 -18.26
N HIS A 212 20.59 -2.44 -17.37
CA HIS A 212 21.62 -1.47 -17.74
C HIS A 212 22.99 -2.12 -17.58
N LYS A 213 23.86 -1.95 -18.58
CA LYS A 213 25.17 -2.60 -18.63
C LYS A 213 26.28 -1.59 -18.86
N LYS A 214 27.44 -1.86 -18.26
CA LYS A 214 28.72 -1.24 -18.59
C LYS A 214 29.67 -2.33 -19.06
N GLY A 215 29.80 -2.46 -20.38
CA GLY A 215 30.46 -3.61 -21.00
C GLY A 215 29.69 -4.91 -20.76
N ARG A 216 30.33 -5.92 -20.17
CA ARG A 216 29.71 -7.22 -19.87
C ARG A 216 28.95 -7.25 -18.53
N THR A 217 29.20 -6.25 -17.67
CA THR A 217 28.65 -6.21 -16.32
C THR A 217 27.31 -5.48 -16.29
N ILE A 218 26.31 -6.07 -15.63
CA ILE A 218 25.04 -5.40 -15.35
C ILE A 218 25.26 -4.45 -14.17
N THR A 219 24.99 -3.17 -14.38
CA THR A 219 25.18 -2.10 -13.38
C THR A 219 23.89 -1.76 -12.63
N GLY A 220 22.72 -2.10 -13.18
CA GLY A 220 21.45 -1.82 -12.53
C GLY A 220 20.23 -2.16 -13.38
N PHE A 221 19.06 -1.82 -12.85
CA PHE A 221 17.76 -2.06 -13.47
C PHE A 221 16.92 -0.79 -13.45
N SER A 222 16.09 -0.60 -14.47
CA SER A 222 14.95 0.31 -14.40
C SER A 222 13.68 -0.44 -14.73
N PHE A 223 12.56 0.02 -14.19
CA PHE A 223 11.26 -0.61 -14.39
C PHE A 223 10.33 0.35 -15.10
N LYS A 224 9.49 -0.20 -15.99
CA LYS A 224 8.39 0.50 -16.65
C LYS A 224 7.12 -0.29 -16.39
N PHE A 225 6.04 0.40 -16.05
CA PHE A 225 4.80 -0.27 -15.72
C PHE A 225 3.59 0.59 -16.07
N LYS A 226 2.47 -0.08 -16.33
CA LYS A 226 1.20 0.55 -16.67
C LYS A 226 0.10 -0.05 -15.82
N GLN A 227 -0.89 0.76 -15.45
CA GLN A 227 -2.09 0.23 -14.81
C GLN A 227 -2.90 -0.59 -15.83
N LYS A 228 -3.32 -1.78 -15.40
CA LYS A 228 -4.28 -2.59 -16.13
C LYS A 228 -5.61 -1.84 -16.13
N LYS A 229 -6.27 -1.77 -17.29
CA LYS A 229 -7.66 -1.30 -17.33
C LYS A 229 -8.49 -2.30 -16.53
N LYS A 230 -9.27 -1.82 -15.55
CA LYS A 230 -10.28 -2.64 -14.87
C LYS A 230 -11.30 -3.10 -15.91
N THR A 231 -11.12 -4.29 -16.46
CA THR A 231 -12.21 -5.02 -17.08
C THR A 231 -13.15 -5.43 -15.94
N GLY A 232 -14.39 -4.97 -16.00
CA GLY A 232 -15.42 -5.35 -15.03
C GLY A 232 -15.47 -6.87 -14.90
N THR A 233 -15.55 -7.32 -13.64
CA THR A 233 -15.96 -8.66 -13.19
C THR A 233 -16.21 -9.68 -14.31
N GLU A 234 -15.22 -10.53 -14.57
CA GLU A 234 -15.48 -11.80 -15.27
C GLU A 234 -16.29 -12.69 -14.30
N THR A 235 -17.58 -12.78 -14.56
CA THR A 235 -18.43 -13.86 -14.05
C THR A 235 -17.82 -15.20 -14.52
N PRO A 236 -17.76 -16.22 -13.65
CA PRO A 236 -17.17 -17.51 -14.01
C PRO A 236 -17.93 -18.12 -15.19
N LYS A 237 -17.21 -18.38 -16.30
CA LYS A 237 -17.71 -19.16 -17.43
C LYS A 237 -17.97 -20.59 -16.96
N ASN A 238 -19.23 -20.94 -16.79
CA ASN A 238 -19.64 -22.34 -16.78
C ASN A 238 -19.91 -22.76 -18.24
N SER A 239 -19.27 -23.86 -18.62
CA SER A 239 -19.36 -24.51 -19.92
C SER A 239 -20.69 -25.25 -20.13
N ASP A 240 -21.05 -25.37 -21.41
CA ASP A 240 -22.02 -26.28 -22.06
C ASP A 240 -23.53 -26.04 -21.87
N PHE A 241 -24.21 -25.53 -22.90
CA PHE A 241 -24.97 -26.34 -23.88
C PHE A 241 -25.57 -25.45 -24.99
N SER A 242 -25.89 -26.09 -26.11
CA SER A 242 -26.08 -25.62 -27.49
C SER A 242 -27.41 -24.95 -27.87
N ASP A 243 -27.33 -24.16 -28.95
CA ASP A 243 -28.32 -23.83 -30.00
C ASP A 243 -29.71 -23.26 -29.65
N SER A 244 -29.99 -22.03 -30.08
CA SER A 244 -30.84 -21.73 -31.25
C SER A 244 -31.20 -20.22 -31.36
N LYS A 245 -31.31 -19.74 -32.60
CA LYS A 245 -31.62 -18.35 -33.00
C LYS A 245 -33.08 -17.98 -32.70
N GLN A 246 -33.33 -16.73 -32.28
CA GLN A 246 -34.49 -15.92 -32.71
C GLN A 246 -34.31 -14.41 -32.43
N LYS A 247 -35.01 -13.59 -33.23
CA LYS A 247 -34.88 -12.13 -33.48
C LYS A 247 -35.64 -11.26 -32.44
N PRO A 248 -35.50 -9.91 -32.47
CA PRO A 248 -35.61 -9.01 -31.32
C PRO A 248 -37.05 -8.59 -31.00
N VAL A 249 -37.32 -8.34 -29.71
CA VAL A 249 -38.56 -7.71 -29.22
C VAL A 249 -38.20 -6.61 -28.23
N GLU A 250 -38.81 -5.44 -28.44
CA GLU A 250 -38.73 -4.21 -27.64
C GLU A 250 -39.27 -4.42 -26.21
N ILE A 251 -38.69 -3.73 -25.22
CA ILE A 251 -39.27 -3.59 -23.87
C ILE A 251 -39.42 -2.08 -23.57
N PRO A 252 -40.58 -1.63 -23.07
CA PRO A 252 -40.87 -0.22 -22.75
C PRO A 252 -40.14 0.29 -21.51
N ASP A 253 -39.98 1.63 -21.48
CA ASP A 253 -39.56 2.42 -20.32
C ASP A 253 -40.43 2.14 -19.08
N GLU A 254 -39.83 1.61 -18.02
CA GLU A 254 -40.36 1.78 -16.68
C GLU A 254 -39.26 2.03 -15.64
N VAL A 255 -39.50 3.10 -14.89
CA VAL A 255 -38.60 3.79 -13.96
C VAL A 255 -38.27 2.91 -12.74
N VAL A 256 -36.99 2.54 -12.58
CA VAL A 256 -36.46 2.08 -11.29
C VAL A 256 -35.85 3.26 -10.56
N LYS A 257 -36.58 3.76 -9.55
CA LYS A 257 -36.07 4.73 -8.58
C LYS A 257 -34.84 4.17 -7.85
N GLN A 258 -33.70 4.84 -7.98
CA GLN A 258 -32.54 4.61 -7.13
C GLN A 258 -32.83 5.07 -5.67
N PRO A 259 -32.31 4.37 -4.65
CA PRO A 259 -32.53 4.74 -3.26
C PRO A 259 -31.80 6.05 -2.93
N LYS A 260 -32.51 6.99 -2.30
CA LYS A 260 -32.05 8.37 -2.00
C LYS A 260 -30.77 8.49 -1.15
N ASN A 261 -30.30 7.41 -0.52
CA ASN A 261 -29.19 7.45 0.44
C ASN A 261 -27.79 7.22 -0.17
N ALA A 262 -27.67 6.68 -1.40
CA ALA A 262 -26.36 6.46 -2.03
C ALA A 262 -25.74 7.76 -2.57
N ASN A 263 -26.56 8.73 -2.98
CA ASN A 263 -26.08 10.01 -3.53
C ASN A 263 -25.55 10.96 -2.45
N MET A 264 -25.99 10.85 -1.18
CA MET A 264 -25.47 11.69 -0.11
C MET A 264 -23.99 11.41 0.19
N ASP A 265 -23.58 10.14 0.19
CA ASP A 265 -22.21 9.72 0.50
C ASP A 265 -21.21 10.13 -0.59
N VAL A 266 -21.62 10.03 -1.86
CA VAL A 266 -20.82 10.49 -3.00
C VAL A 266 -20.63 12.01 -2.95
N LEU A 267 -21.69 12.77 -2.66
CA LEU A 267 -21.60 14.23 -2.63
C LEU A 267 -20.78 14.74 -1.42
N GLU A 268 -20.90 14.11 -0.25
CA GLU A 268 -20.05 14.33 0.94
C GLU A 268 -18.57 14.12 0.62
N HIS A 269 -18.24 13.04 -0.10
CA HIS A 269 -16.87 12.77 -0.53
C HIS A 269 -16.35 13.86 -1.47
N ARG A 270 -17.17 14.31 -2.44
CA ARG A 270 -16.81 15.39 -3.38
C ARG A 270 -16.59 16.73 -2.68
N LYS A 271 -17.42 17.08 -1.71
CA LYS A 271 -17.26 18.28 -0.85
C LYS A 271 -15.91 18.27 -0.13
N SER A 272 -15.55 17.13 0.45
CA SER A 272 -14.28 16.96 1.18
C SER A 272 -13.08 17.01 0.24
N LYS A 273 -13.18 16.42 -0.96
CA LYS A 273 -12.13 16.50 -1.98
C LYS A 273 -11.88 17.92 -2.48
N ILE A 274 -12.95 18.68 -2.80
CA ILE A 274 -12.85 20.07 -3.29
C ILE A 274 -12.21 20.98 -2.23
N THR A 275 -12.66 20.89 -0.97
CA THR A 275 -12.09 21.70 0.12
C THR A 275 -10.65 21.29 0.47
N GLY A 276 -10.31 20.01 0.38
CA GLY A 276 -8.94 19.52 0.55
C GLY A 276 -7.99 20.03 -0.54
N LEU A 277 -8.43 20.04 -1.79
CA LEU A 277 -7.63 20.52 -2.93
C LEU A 277 -7.37 22.02 -2.87
N ILE A 278 -8.31 22.82 -2.35
CA ILE A 278 -8.10 24.25 -2.10
C ILE A 278 -6.93 24.47 -1.12
N MET A 279 -6.83 23.63 -0.07
CA MET A 279 -5.77 23.74 0.93
C MET A 279 -4.42 23.25 0.44
N SER A 280 -4.39 22.07 -0.20
CA SER A 280 -3.14 21.48 -0.67
C SER A 280 -2.46 22.31 -1.76
N ASN A 281 -3.24 23.09 -2.51
CA ASN A 281 -2.74 24.00 -3.54
C ASN A 281 -2.57 25.45 -3.04
N GLY A 282 -2.74 25.71 -1.73
CA GLY A 282 -2.54 27.04 -1.16
C GLY A 282 -3.52 28.11 -1.68
N LEU A 283 -4.69 27.70 -2.15
CA LEU A 283 -5.69 28.60 -2.75
C LEU A 283 -6.66 29.21 -1.74
N ALA A 284 -6.49 28.95 -0.44
CA ALA A 284 -7.41 29.41 0.60
C ALA A 284 -7.71 30.91 0.50
N ASP A 285 -6.68 31.77 0.43
CA ASP A 285 -6.87 33.23 0.37
C ASP A 285 -7.62 33.71 -0.88
N ARG A 286 -7.67 32.91 -1.95
CA ARG A 286 -8.42 33.24 -3.18
C ARG A 286 -9.92 32.99 -3.05
N PHE A 287 -10.31 32.10 -2.17
CA PHE A 287 -11.72 31.72 -1.98
C PHE A 287 -12.32 32.30 -0.69
N LYS A 288 -11.51 32.97 0.13
CA LYS A 288 -11.95 33.73 1.30
C LYS A 288 -12.75 34.97 0.89
N ARG A 289 -13.84 35.25 1.61
CA ARG A 289 -14.65 36.49 1.50
C ARG A 289 -14.45 37.36 2.74
N GLY A 290 -13.92 38.57 2.54
CA GLY A 290 -13.64 39.51 3.63
C GLY A 290 -12.65 38.93 4.65
N ASP A 291 -12.92 39.12 5.94
CA ASP A 291 -12.09 38.64 7.05
C ASP A 291 -12.48 37.23 7.55
N GLU A 292 -13.20 36.42 6.75
CA GLU A 292 -13.62 35.09 7.18
C GLU A 292 -12.43 34.19 7.53
N SER A 293 -12.59 33.23 8.45
CA SER A 293 -11.52 32.25 8.75
C SER A 293 -11.44 31.17 7.66
N VAL A 294 -10.31 30.45 7.58
CA VAL A 294 -10.15 29.34 6.64
C VAL A 294 -11.19 28.22 6.91
N MET A 295 -11.53 27.99 8.18
CA MET A 295 -12.57 27.01 8.54
C MET A 295 -13.98 27.47 8.13
N ASP A 296 -14.28 28.76 8.26
CA ASP A 296 -15.58 29.32 7.85
C ASP A 296 -15.74 29.28 6.32
N MET A 297 -14.66 29.58 5.59
CA MET A 297 -14.61 29.43 4.13
C MET A 297 -14.90 27.98 3.72
N MET A 298 -14.26 26.99 4.35
CA MET A 298 -14.52 25.58 4.04
C MET A 298 -15.97 25.18 4.30
N LYS A 299 -16.52 25.60 5.45
CA LYS A 299 -17.91 25.31 5.81
C LYS A 299 -18.86 25.87 4.77
N ARG A 300 -18.67 27.14 4.38
CA ARG A 300 -19.45 27.80 3.32
C ARG A 300 -19.34 27.07 1.98
N ILE A 301 -18.15 26.68 1.54
CA ILE A 301 -17.96 25.96 0.27
C ILE A 301 -18.66 24.59 0.29
N LYS A 302 -18.60 23.87 1.43
CA LYS A 302 -19.34 22.60 1.60
C LYS A 302 -20.86 22.80 1.58
N GLU A 303 -21.35 23.94 2.06
CA GLU A 303 -22.77 24.33 2.02
C GLU A 303 -23.20 24.78 0.61
N GLU A 304 -22.33 25.41 -0.19
CA GLU A 304 -22.60 25.80 -1.58
C GLU A 304 -22.72 24.58 -2.53
N ILE A 305 -22.04 23.47 -2.22
CA ILE A 305 -22.13 22.23 -2.99
C ILE A 305 -23.35 21.42 -2.53
N THR A 306 -24.51 21.68 -3.11
CA THR A 306 -25.77 20.96 -2.80
C THR A 306 -26.14 19.89 -3.84
N THR A 307 -25.50 19.86 -5.01
CA THR A 307 -25.78 18.93 -6.10
C THR A 307 -24.50 18.55 -6.84
N ASP A 308 -24.54 17.48 -7.64
CA ASP A 308 -23.40 17.10 -8.48
C ASP A 308 -23.03 18.19 -9.49
N ALA A 309 -24.01 18.91 -10.02
CA ALA A 309 -23.77 20.03 -10.94
C ALA A 309 -22.99 21.17 -10.29
N THR A 310 -23.28 21.50 -9.01
CA THR A 310 -22.51 22.51 -8.30
C THR A 310 -21.12 22.00 -7.90
N ALA A 311 -20.97 20.70 -7.64
CA ALA A 311 -19.66 20.09 -7.44
C ALA A 311 -18.79 20.13 -8.72
N ASP A 312 -19.38 19.86 -9.90
CA ASP A 312 -18.71 19.96 -11.20
C ASP A 312 -18.24 21.39 -11.48
N GLN A 313 -19.08 22.39 -11.20
CA GLN A 313 -18.72 23.81 -11.33
C GLN A 313 -17.52 24.19 -10.46
N TRP A 314 -17.48 23.71 -9.21
CA TRP A 314 -16.35 23.92 -8.32
C TRP A 314 -15.07 23.22 -8.79
N GLN A 315 -15.22 22.04 -9.38
CA GLN A 315 -14.11 21.31 -9.98
C GLN A 315 -13.52 22.07 -11.18
N SER A 316 -14.35 22.49 -12.13
CA SER A 316 -13.90 23.31 -13.27
C SER A 316 -13.27 24.63 -12.82
N LYS A 317 -13.83 25.28 -11.80
CA LYS A 317 -13.26 26.50 -11.23
C LYS A 317 -11.87 26.29 -10.65
N LEU A 318 -11.60 25.13 -10.04
CA LEU A 318 -10.29 24.80 -9.51
C LEU A 318 -9.30 24.39 -10.60
N GLU A 319 -9.76 23.73 -11.67
CA GLU A 319 -8.97 23.45 -12.86
C GLU A 319 -8.47 24.73 -13.54
N GLU A 320 -9.26 25.81 -13.55
CA GLU A 320 -8.82 27.14 -14.02
C GLU A 320 -7.64 27.72 -13.22
N PHE A 321 -7.48 27.31 -11.95
CA PHE A 321 -6.32 27.67 -11.12
C PHE A 321 -5.17 26.65 -11.20
N GLY A 322 -5.24 25.70 -12.14
CA GLY A 322 -4.20 24.69 -12.37
C GLY A 322 -4.27 23.49 -11.43
N VAL A 323 -5.38 23.30 -10.72
CA VAL A 323 -5.59 22.15 -9.83
C VAL A 323 -6.02 20.93 -10.64
N VAL A 324 -5.36 19.79 -10.43
CA VAL A 324 -5.68 18.52 -11.10
C VAL A 324 -6.39 17.59 -10.12
N PHE A 325 -7.57 17.08 -10.51
CA PHE A 325 -8.47 16.24 -9.69
C PHE A 325 -8.20 14.74 -9.79
#